data_AF-A0A519KU64-F1
#
_entry.id   AF-A0A519KU64-F1
#
_cell.length_a   1.000
_cell.length_b   1.000
_cell.length_c   1.000
_cell.angle_alpha   90.00
_cell.angle_beta   90.00
_cell.angle_gamma   90.00
#
_symmetry.space_group_name_H-M   'P 1'
#
loop_
_entity.id
_entity.type
_entity.pdbx_description
1 polymer ?
#
loop_
_entity_poly.entity_id
_entity_poly.type
_entity_poly.pdbx_seq_one_letter_code
_entity_poly.pdbx_strand_id
1 'polypeptide(L)'
;RKGLSLFAQTVGKEENRTIREIDFEDLLQKIACVIDEPTLKLSSVFWSLYEEVKEFKPKYKMGRSEISLEQKAEANLKKSLRILKDLNFENLNFIQMLIKDLRHYHTLSTKSIRRIGAQELSDDKKSIRYFLEEITYLKQHLGESYLNDIESRTKGRSKEVIIAIENNDLKELM
;
A
#
# COMPACT_ATOMS: atom_id res chain seq x y z
N ARG A 1 2.38 7.59 2.76
CA ARG A 1 3.52 7.30 1.86
C ARG A 1 3.21 5.97 1.20
N LYS A 2 3.24 5.87 -0.12
CA LYS A 2 2.84 4.64 -0.85
C LYS A 2 3.83 3.51 -0.50
N GLY A 3 3.31 2.35 -0.13
CA GLY A 3 4.09 1.12 0.10
C GLY A 3 4.73 0.61 -1.20
N LEU A 4 5.43 -0.52 -1.13
CA LEU A 4 6.21 -1.19 -2.20
C LEU A 4 5.37 -1.67 -3.42
N SER A 5 4.17 -1.14 -3.63
CA SER A 5 3.25 -1.53 -4.69
C SER A 5 3.58 -0.84 -6.02
N LEU A 6 3.41 -1.57 -7.12
CA LEU A 6 3.43 -1.00 -8.47
C LEU A 6 2.07 -0.33 -8.73
N PHE A 7 2.08 0.90 -9.23
CA PHE A 7 0.88 1.65 -9.56
C PHE A 7 0.94 2.06 -11.02
N ALA A 8 -0.13 1.82 -11.77
CA ALA A 8 -0.24 2.21 -13.17
C ALA A 8 -1.39 3.20 -13.36
N GLN A 9 -1.13 4.24 -14.15
CA GLN A 9 -2.09 5.28 -14.49
C GLN A 9 -2.02 5.55 -16.00
N THR A 10 -3.16 5.88 -16.60
CA THR A 10 -3.27 6.20 -18.01
C THR A 10 -4.11 7.46 -18.21
N VAL A 11 -3.82 8.19 -19.28
CA VAL A 11 -4.55 9.38 -19.71
C VAL A 11 -4.60 9.41 -21.23
N GLY A 12 -5.73 9.82 -21.81
CA GLY A 12 -5.89 10.00 -23.25
C GLY A 12 -5.48 11.40 -23.73
N LYS A 13 -5.35 11.59 -25.04
CA LYS A 13 -4.99 12.89 -25.65
C LYS A 13 -6.20 13.85 -25.84
N GLU A 14 -7.42 13.42 -25.52
CA GLU A 14 -8.65 14.18 -25.76
C GLU A 14 -8.82 15.42 -24.85
N GLU A 15 -9.60 16.42 -25.29
CA GLU A 15 -9.81 17.67 -24.53
C GLU A 15 -10.48 17.45 -23.15
N ASN A 16 -11.39 16.48 -23.04
CA ASN A 16 -12.04 16.09 -21.77
C ASN A 16 -11.39 14.86 -21.13
N ARG A 17 -10.06 14.74 -21.22
CA ARG A 17 -9.31 13.61 -20.70
C ARG A 17 -9.46 13.42 -19.19
N THR A 18 -9.52 12.16 -18.78
CA THR A 18 -9.58 11.76 -17.36
C THR A 18 -8.44 10.80 -17.07
N ILE A 19 -7.74 11.02 -15.96
CA ILE A 19 -6.68 10.13 -15.49
C ILE A 19 -7.34 8.96 -14.80
N ARG A 20 -6.95 7.74 -15.20
CA ARG A 20 -7.50 6.49 -14.68
C ARG A 20 -6.39 5.64 -14.10
N GLU A 21 -6.65 5.04 -12.95
CA GLU A 21 -5.84 3.94 -12.47
C GLU A 21 -6.21 2.69 -13.29
N ILE A 22 -5.19 1.92 -13.67
CA ILE A 22 -5.34 0.66 -14.39
C ILE A 22 -4.53 -0.41 -13.68
N ASP A 23 -4.92 -1.67 -13.85
CA ASP A 23 -4.15 -2.79 -13.36
C ASP A 23 -2.93 -3.04 -14.26
N PHE A 24 -1.98 -3.83 -13.77
CA PHE A 24 -0.71 -4.03 -14.47
C PHE A 24 -0.88 -4.80 -15.78
N GLU A 25 -1.79 -5.77 -15.83
CA GLU A 25 -2.13 -6.54 -17.01
C GLU A 25 -2.64 -5.64 -18.15
N ASP A 26 -3.49 -4.66 -17.83
CA ASP A 26 -3.99 -3.67 -18.78
C ASP A 26 -2.88 -2.73 -19.26
N LEU A 27 -1.96 -2.32 -18.37
CA LEU A 27 -0.79 -1.55 -18.74
C LEU A 27 0.07 -2.33 -19.74
N LEU A 28 0.38 -3.60 -19.44
CA LEU A 28 1.21 -4.45 -20.29
C LEU A 28 0.64 -4.57 -21.71
N GLN A 29 -0.68 -4.75 -21.84
CA GLN A 29 -1.33 -4.80 -23.16
C GLN A 29 -1.16 -3.49 -23.95
N LYS A 30 -1.09 -2.35 -23.27
CA LYS A 30 -0.93 -1.02 -23.90
C LYS A 30 0.51 -0.69 -24.27
N ILE A 31 1.50 -1.33 -23.66
CA ILE A 31 2.93 -1.02 -23.88
C ILE A 31 3.68 -2.15 -24.59
N ALA A 32 3.02 -3.28 -24.84
CA ALA A 32 3.60 -4.40 -25.56
C ALA A 32 3.92 -3.98 -27.01
N CYS A 33 5.13 -4.32 -27.45
CA CYS A 33 5.63 -4.07 -28.80
C CYS A 33 6.39 -5.31 -29.30
N VAL A 34 6.59 -5.39 -30.61
CA VAL A 34 7.48 -6.42 -31.20
C VAL A 34 8.94 -5.97 -31.13
N ILE A 35 9.88 -6.92 -31.16
CA ILE A 35 11.33 -6.64 -31.03
C ILE A 35 11.81 -5.64 -32.10
N ASP A 36 11.29 -5.76 -33.32
CA ASP A 36 11.69 -4.93 -34.47
C ASP A 36 10.82 -3.69 -34.65
N GLU A 37 9.99 -3.33 -33.66
CA GLU A 37 9.12 -2.16 -33.74
C GLU A 37 9.95 -0.87 -33.65
N PRO A 38 9.82 0.05 -34.63
CA PRO A 38 10.64 1.27 -34.65
C PRO A 38 10.29 2.19 -33.50
N THR A 39 11.31 2.80 -32.89
CA THR A 39 11.12 3.78 -31.82
C THR A 39 10.49 5.06 -32.36
N LEU A 40 9.39 5.50 -31.76
CA LEU A 40 8.76 6.78 -32.08
C LEU A 40 9.21 7.88 -31.10
N LYS A 41 9.25 9.11 -31.60
CA LYS A 41 9.50 10.29 -30.76
C LYS A 41 8.28 10.58 -29.90
N LEU A 42 8.52 11.14 -28.72
CA LEU A 42 7.47 11.69 -27.87
C LEU A 42 6.81 12.88 -28.57
N SER A 43 5.49 13.01 -28.42
CA SER A 43 4.72 14.12 -28.94
C SER A 43 4.98 15.40 -28.12
N SER A 44 4.60 16.55 -28.68
CA SER A 44 4.74 17.84 -27.99
C SER A 44 3.89 17.94 -26.72
N VAL A 45 2.82 17.15 -26.60
CA VAL A 45 1.91 17.17 -25.45
C VAL A 45 2.33 16.23 -24.33
N PHE A 46 3.31 15.36 -24.56
CA PHE A 46 3.75 14.34 -23.60
C PHE A 46 4.07 14.91 -22.21
N TRP A 47 4.91 15.95 -22.14
CA TRP A 47 5.34 16.50 -20.85
C TRP A 47 4.20 17.17 -20.06
N SER A 48 3.23 17.78 -20.77
CA SER A 48 2.02 18.31 -20.13
C SER A 48 1.20 17.20 -19.50
N LEU A 49 0.97 16.11 -20.24
CA LEU A 49 0.25 14.94 -19.77
C LEU A 49 0.97 14.26 -18.60
N TYR A 50 2.30 14.16 -18.67
CA TYR A 50 3.11 13.60 -17.60
C TYR A 50 2.96 14.38 -16.29
N GLU A 51 3.05 15.71 -16.33
CA GLU A 51 2.88 16.53 -15.13
C GLU A 51 1.44 16.46 -14.59
N GLU A 52 0.42 16.41 -15.45
CA GLU A 52 -0.98 16.18 -15.05
C GLU A 52 -1.14 14.85 -14.28
N VAL A 53 -0.54 13.76 -14.77
CA VAL A 53 -0.57 12.44 -14.13
C VAL A 53 0.23 12.42 -12.83
N LYS A 54 1.41 13.05 -12.82
CA LYS A 54 2.28 13.13 -11.65
C LYS A 54 1.63 13.89 -10.48
N GLU A 55 0.92 14.98 -10.78
CA GLU A 55 0.19 15.77 -9.78
C GLU A 55 -1.17 15.15 -9.43
N PHE A 56 -1.64 14.18 -10.20
CA PHE A 56 -2.87 13.45 -9.90
C PHE A 56 -2.71 12.62 -8.64
N LYS A 57 -3.27 13.15 -7.57
CA LYS A 57 -3.52 12.39 -6.34
C LYS A 57 -4.84 11.67 -6.55
N PRO A 58 -4.84 10.34 -6.80
CA PRO A 58 -6.08 9.58 -6.79
C PRO A 58 -6.79 9.93 -5.49
N LYS A 59 -8.02 10.43 -5.62
CA LYS A 59 -8.92 10.52 -4.48
C LYS A 59 -9.31 9.09 -4.17
N TYR A 60 -8.41 8.33 -3.54
CA TYR A 60 -8.82 7.15 -2.82
C TYR A 60 -9.85 7.67 -1.82
N LYS A 61 -11.13 7.51 -2.15
CA LYS A 61 -12.10 7.23 -1.12
C LYS A 61 -11.68 5.85 -0.63
N MET A 62 -10.61 5.76 0.18
CA MET A 62 -10.53 4.64 1.12
C MET A 62 -11.92 4.66 1.75
N GLY A 63 -12.67 3.57 1.59
CA GLY A 63 -13.98 3.49 2.19
C GLY A 63 -13.81 3.91 3.65
N ARG A 64 -14.66 4.80 4.17
CA ARG A 64 -14.57 5.24 5.59
C ARG A 64 -14.38 4.03 6.53
N SER A 65 -14.88 2.86 6.12
CA SER A 65 -14.68 1.54 6.74
C SER A 65 -13.23 1.07 6.86
N GLU A 66 -12.39 1.21 5.83
CA GLU A 66 -11.00 0.74 5.85
C GLU A 66 -10.10 1.65 6.70
N ILE A 67 -10.22 2.98 6.52
CA ILE A 67 -9.57 3.96 7.42
C ILE A 67 -10.01 3.71 8.86
N SER A 68 -11.32 3.51 9.09
CA SER A 68 -11.84 3.24 10.42
C SER A 68 -11.26 1.96 11.01
N LEU A 69 -11.06 0.92 10.20
CA LEU A 69 -10.56 -0.36 10.67
C LEU A 69 -9.07 -0.30 11.03
N GLU A 70 -8.24 0.38 10.23
CA GLU A 70 -6.82 0.61 10.56
C GLU A 70 -6.69 1.42 11.85
N GLN A 71 -7.49 2.49 12.01
CA GLN A 71 -7.50 3.29 13.23
C GLN A 71 -7.92 2.47 14.46
N LYS A 72 -8.93 1.60 14.32
CA LYS A 72 -9.35 0.67 15.38
C LYS A 72 -8.26 -0.33 15.73
N ALA A 73 -7.59 -0.90 14.73
CA ALA A 73 -6.49 -1.82 14.93
C ALA A 73 -5.33 -1.14 15.68
N GLU A 74 -4.94 0.07 15.27
CA GLU A 74 -3.89 0.85 15.96
C GLU A 74 -4.30 1.20 17.40
N ALA A 75 -5.55 1.59 17.62
CA ALA A 75 -6.09 1.89 18.95
C ALA A 75 -6.04 0.68 19.88
N ASN A 76 -6.45 -0.49 19.39
CA ASN A 76 -6.40 -1.75 20.14
C ASN A 76 -4.96 -2.14 20.50
N LEU A 77 -4.02 -2.05 19.55
CA LEU A 77 -2.61 -2.33 19.82
C LEU A 77 -2.04 -1.38 20.89
N LYS A 78 -2.32 -0.07 20.79
CA LYS A 78 -1.89 0.92 21.80
C LYS A 78 -2.51 0.66 23.17
N LYS A 79 -3.80 0.31 23.21
CA LYS A 79 -4.50 -0.05 24.45
C LYS A 79 -3.90 -1.32 25.07
N SER A 80 -3.60 -2.33 24.25
CA SER A 80 -2.97 -3.57 24.71
C SER A 80 -1.62 -3.33 25.37
N LEU A 81 -0.80 -2.37 24.90
CA LEU A 81 0.46 -2.01 25.56
C LEU A 81 0.27 -1.43 26.97
N ARG A 82 -0.91 -0.84 27.26
CA ARG A 82 -1.24 -0.34 28.61
C ARG A 82 -1.72 -1.46 29.51
N ILE A 83 -2.53 -2.38 28.99
CA ILE A 83 -3.11 -3.52 29.73
C ILE A 83 -2.07 -4.61 30.00
N LEU A 84 -1.24 -4.92 29.00
CA LEU A 84 -0.32 -6.07 29.03
C LEU A 84 1.04 -5.76 29.67
N LYS A 85 1.29 -4.49 30.04
CA LYS A 85 2.52 -4.08 30.74
C LYS A 85 2.80 -4.91 31.99
N ASP A 86 1.75 -5.48 32.58
CA ASP A 86 1.80 -6.20 33.85
C ASP A 86 1.72 -7.73 33.69
N LEU A 87 1.61 -8.28 32.46
CA LEU A 87 1.20 -9.68 32.23
C LEU A 87 2.23 -10.59 31.53
N ASN A 88 2.97 -10.15 30.51
CA ASN A 88 4.16 -10.89 29.99
C ASN A 88 4.91 -10.12 28.88
N PHE A 89 6.24 -10.30 28.81
CA PHE A 89 7.14 -9.53 27.92
C PHE A 89 7.15 -10.01 26.45
N GLU A 90 6.83 -11.28 26.17
CA GLU A 90 7.12 -11.94 24.89
C GLU A 90 6.35 -11.39 23.67
N ASN A 91 5.17 -10.80 23.90
CA ASN A 91 4.33 -10.25 22.84
C ASN A 91 4.50 -8.74 22.65
N LEU A 92 5.15 -8.03 23.59
CA LEU A 92 5.27 -6.57 23.54
C LEU A 92 6.04 -6.10 22.33
N ASN A 93 7.16 -6.76 22.02
CA ASN A 93 7.99 -6.41 20.85
C ASN A 93 7.22 -6.60 19.54
N PHE A 94 6.46 -7.70 19.44
CA PHE A 94 5.65 -7.98 18.26
C PHE A 94 4.49 -6.97 18.10
N ILE A 95 3.82 -6.61 19.20
CA ILE A 95 2.78 -5.57 19.18
C ILE A 95 3.36 -4.21 18.76
N GLN A 96 4.53 -3.83 19.25
CA GLN A 96 5.22 -2.61 18.81
C GLN A 96 5.58 -2.65 17.33
N MET A 97 5.99 -3.82 16.83
CA MET A 97 6.27 -4.04 15.40
C MET A 97 5.00 -3.85 14.55
N LEU A 98 3.86 -4.41 14.96
CA LEU A 98 2.57 -4.21 14.29
C LEU A 98 2.15 -2.73 14.27
N ILE A 99 2.37 -1.99 15.36
CA ILE A 99 2.11 -0.54 15.43
C ILE A 99 3.01 0.20 14.43
N LYS A 100 4.30 -0.15 14.39
CA LYS A 100 5.26 0.48 13.48
C LYS A 100 4.88 0.24 12.03
N ASP A 101 4.47 -0.98 11.69
CA ASP A 101 3.98 -1.35 10.38
C ASP A 101 2.75 -0.51 9.98
N LEU A 102 1.69 -0.51 10.79
CA LEU A 102 0.48 0.27 10.55
C LEU A 102 0.73 1.77 10.36
N ARG A 103 1.76 2.34 11.00
CA ARG A 103 2.07 3.78 10.93
C ARG A 103 3.00 4.17 9.79
N HIS A 104 3.86 3.26 9.34
CA HIS A 104 5.00 3.62 8.49
C HIS A 104 5.12 2.79 7.22
N TYR A 105 4.71 1.53 7.25
CA TYR A 105 4.97 0.58 6.16
C TYR A 105 3.69 0.10 5.48
N HIS A 106 2.56 0.02 6.20
CA HIS A 106 1.26 -0.42 5.70
C HIS A 106 1.30 -1.77 4.96
N THR A 107 2.05 -2.73 5.51
CA THR A 107 2.27 -4.04 4.87
C THR A 107 1.30 -5.12 5.33
N LEU A 108 0.55 -4.87 6.41
CA LEU A 108 -0.48 -5.79 6.90
C LEU A 108 -1.62 -5.92 5.89
N SER A 109 -1.98 -7.16 5.55
CA SER A 109 -3.18 -7.43 4.76
C SER A 109 -4.46 -6.97 5.48
N THR A 110 -5.52 -6.66 4.72
CA THR A 110 -6.85 -6.32 5.29
C THR A 110 -7.35 -7.41 6.25
N LYS A 111 -7.03 -8.69 6.00
CA LYS A 111 -7.37 -9.80 6.90
C LYS A 111 -6.64 -9.68 8.23
N SER A 112 -5.35 -9.36 8.22
CA SER A 112 -4.56 -9.14 9.43
C SER A 112 -5.07 -7.93 10.22
N ILE A 113 -5.37 -6.81 9.53
CA ILE A 113 -5.94 -5.61 10.15
C ILE A 113 -7.31 -5.91 10.77
N ARG A 114 -8.17 -6.71 10.10
CA ARG A 114 -9.46 -7.16 10.65
C ARG A 114 -9.30 -7.98 11.92
N ARG A 115 -8.33 -8.90 12.00
CA ARG A 115 -8.08 -9.68 13.23
C ARG A 115 -7.77 -8.79 14.43
N ILE A 116 -7.08 -7.68 14.21
CA ILE A 116 -6.70 -6.74 15.27
C ILE A 116 -7.83 -5.76 15.59
N GLY A 117 -8.54 -5.24 14.56
CA GLY A 117 -9.44 -4.09 14.69
C GLY A 117 -10.94 -4.37 14.59
N ALA A 118 -11.36 -5.61 14.33
CA ALA A 118 -12.79 -5.93 14.16
C ALA A 118 -13.58 -5.82 15.46
N GLN A 119 -12.98 -6.18 16.60
CA GLN A 119 -13.58 -6.07 17.92
C GLN A 119 -12.79 -5.06 18.75
N GLU A 120 -13.46 -4.18 19.48
CA GLU A 120 -12.79 -3.24 20.38
C GLU A 120 -12.19 -3.98 21.57
N LEU A 121 -10.91 -3.72 21.87
CA LEU A 121 -10.25 -4.30 23.03
C LEU A 121 -10.81 -3.67 24.30
N SER A 122 -11.24 -4.50 25.25
CA SER A 122 -11.74 -4.11 26.57
C SER A 122 -10.89 -4.74 27.67
N ASP A 123 -11.04 -4.25 28.90
CA ASP A 123 -10.18 -4.63 30.03
C ASP A 123 -10.66 -5.93 30.71
N ASP A 124 -11.68 -6.60 30.15
CA ASP A 124 -12.16 -7.89 30.65
C ASP A 124 -11.28 -9.05 30.16
N LYS A 125 -11.20 -10.10 30.99
CA LYS A 125 -10.33 -11.27 30.73
C LYS A 125 -10.63 -11.97 29.40
N LYS A 126 -11.89 -12.00 28.96
CA LYS A 126 -12.29 -12.72 27.74
C LYS A 126 -11.80 -11.96 26.50
N SER A 127 -12.00 -10.64 26.47
CA SER A 127 -11.52 -9.76 25.41
C SER A 127 -10.00 -9.77 25.31
N ILE A 128 -9.30 -9.67 26.45
CA ILE A 128 -7.84 -9.78 26.49
C ILE A 128 -7.35 -11.12 25.95
N ARG A 129 -7.98 -12.24 26.36
CA ARG A 129 -7.58 -13.57 25.89
C ARG A 129 -7.77 -13.71 24.38
N TYR A 130 -8.93 -13.30 23.87
CA TYR A 130 -9.21 -13.33 22.43
C TYR A 130 -8.19 -12.49 21.64
N PHE A 131 -7.90 -11.28 22.10
CA PHE A 131 -6.90 -10.43 21.47
C PHE A 131 -5.52 -11.07 21.45
N LEU A 132 -5.09 -11.68 22.56
CA LEU A 132 -3.81 -12.40 22.63
C LEU A 132 -3.75 -13.63 21.71
N GLU A 133 -4.86 -14.35 21.54
CA GLU A 133 -4.98 -15.45 20.57
C GLU A 133 -4.76 -14.94 19.14
N GLU A 134 -5.38 -13.81 18.78
CA GLU A 134 -5.19 -13.18 17.46
C GLU A 134 -3.75 -12.66 17.25
N ILE A 135 -3.14 -12.06 18.27
CA ILE A 135 -1.73 -11.64 18.23
C ILE A 135 -0.81 -12.85 18.06
N THR A 136 -1.08 -13.94 18.77
CA THR A 136 -0.28 -15.17 18.68
C THR A 136 -0.40 -15.79 17.27
N TYR A 137 -1.62 -15.83 16.72
CA TYR A 137 -1.84 -16.27 15.34
C TYR A 137 -1.04 -15.41 14.35
N LEU A 138 -1.09 -14.08 14.49
CA LEU A 138 -0.36 -13.18 13.60
C LEU A 138 1.15 -13.36 13.72
N LYS A 139 1.65 -13.57 14.94
CA LYS A 139 3.07 -13.82 15.21
C LYS A 139 3.56 -15.10 14.53
N GLN A 140 2.77 -16.17 14.58
CA GLN A 140 3.05 -17.43 13.88
C GLN A 140 2.96 -17.29 12.36
N HIS A 141 1.99 -16.53 11.86
CA HIS A 141 1.72 -16.43 10.42
C HIS A 141 2.65 -15.46 9.69
N LEU A 142 3.01 -14.35 10.33
CA LEU A 142 3.92 -13.35 9.76
C LEU A 142 5.39 -13.66 10.08
N GLY A 143 5.63 -14.28 11.23
CA GLY A 143 6.96 -14.43 11.83
C GLY A 143 7.26 -13.30 12.82
N GLU A 144 8.06 -13.60 13.85
CA GLU A 144 8.34 -12.64 14.93
C GLU A 144 9.08 -11.38 14.47
N SER A 145 9.73 -11.46 13.31
CA SER A 145 10.63 -10.43 12.79
C SER A 145 10.27 -10.01 11.36
N TYR A 146 9.03 -10.23 10.94
CA TYR A 146 8.59 -10.05 9.55
C TYR A 146 8.87 -8.65 8.98
N LEU A 147 8.88 -7.63 9.84
CA LEU A 147 9.13 -6.25 9.44
C LEU A 147 10.62 -5.96 9.20
N ASN A 148 11.55 -6.78 9.72
CA ASN A 148 13.00 -6.53 9.63
C ASN A 148 13.50 -6.55 8.18
N ASP A 149 12.99 -7.47 7.36
CA ASP A 149 13.34 -7.57 5.94
C ASP A 149 12.80 -6.37 5.15
N ILE A 150 11.63 -5.87 5.54
CA ILE A 150 11.02 -4.70 4.92
C ILE A 150 11.83 -3.46 5.29
N GLU A 151 12.22 -3.34 6.56
CA GLU A 151 13.11 -2.29 7.07
C GLU A 151 14.48 -2.31 6.42
N SER A 152 15.10 -3.48 6.25
CA SER A 152 16.41 -3.59 5.62
C SER A 152 16.37 -3.23 4.13
N ARG A 153 15.27 -3.58 3.44
CA ARG A 153 15.02 -3.17 2.04
C ARG A 153 14.70 -1.69 1.87
N THR A 154 14.12 -1.04 2.88
CA THR A 154 13.78 0.40 2.86
C THR A 154 14.87 1.30 3.43
N LYS A 155 15.78 0.78 4.28
CA LYS A 155 16.98 1.47 4.74
C LYS A 155 17.91 1.71 3.53
N GLY A 156 17.79 2.89 2.92
CA GLY A 156 18.64 3.35 1.82
C GLY A 156 17.94 3.52 0.47
N ARG A 157 16.63 3.33 0.37
CA ARG A 157 15.88 3.54 -0.89
C ARG A 157 14.78 4.58 -0.74
N SER A 158 15.06 5.79 -1.24
CA SER A 158 14.04 6.75 -1.72
C SER A 158 14.04 6.82 -3.25
N LYS A 159 14.49 5.78 -3.95
CA LYS A 159 14.42 5.73 -5.41
C LYS A 159 13.03 5.23 -5.81
N GLU A 160 12.07 6.15 -5.81
CA GLU A 160 10.85 5.97 -6.61
C GLU A 160 11.29 5.94 -8.08
N VAL A 161 10.99 4.85 -8.78
CA VAL A 161 11.25 4.73 -10.22
C VAL A 161 9.94 5.02 -10.92
N ILE A 162 9.90 6.16 -11.62
CA ILE A 162 8.76 6.53 -12.46
C ILE A 162 9.12 6.15 -13.90
N ILE A 163 8.30 5.29 -14.50
CA ILE A 163 8.40 4.92 -15.91
C ILE A 163 7.19 5.53 -16.61
N ALA A 164 7.42 6.43 -17.56
CA ALA A 164 6.39 7.06 -18.36
C ALA A 164 6.56 6.64 -19.82
N ILE A 165 5.46 6.21 -20.44
CA ILE A 165 5.45 5.67 -21.80
C ILE A 165 4.34 6.41 -22.56
N GLU A 166 4.66 6.94 -23.73
CA GLU A 166 3.67 7.41 -24.68
C GLU A 166 3.50 6.36 -25.77
N ASN A 167 2.28 5.86 -25.93
CA ASN A 167 1.95 5.05 -27.08
C ASN A 167 1.47 5.99 -28.20
N ASN A 168 2.26 6.09 -29.28
CA ASN A 168 1.98 6.90 -30.45
C ASN A 168 1.70 5.96 -31.65
N ASP A 169 0.70 6.29 -32.47
CA ASP A 169 0.53 5.65 -33.78
C ASP A 169 1.26 6.50 -34.84
N LEU A 170 2.03 5.85 -35.72
CA LEU A 170 2.67 6.46 -36.89
C LEU A 170 1.67 7.24 -37.76
N LYS A 171 0.40 6.80 -37.80
CA LYS A 171 -0.66 7.47 -38.55
C LYS A 171 -1.11 8.80 -37.96
N GLU A 172 -0.85 9.06 -36.68
CA GLU A 172 -1.15 10.34 -36.02
C GLU A 172 -0.01 11.36 -36.16
N LEU A 173 1.15 10.93 -36.68
CA LEU A 173 2.35 11.73 -36.88
C LEU A 173 2.58 12.13 -38.35
N MET A 174 1.77 11.60 -39.27
CA MET A 174 1.73 11.93 -40.71
C MET A 174 0.49 12.74 -41.04
#